data_AF-A0A970PIQ9-F1
#
_entry.id   AF-A0A970PIQ9-F1
#
_cell.length_a   1.000
_cell.length_b   1.000
_cell.length_c   1.000
_cell.angle_alpha   90.00
_cell.angle_beta   90.00
_cell.angle_gamma   90.00
#
_symmetry.space_group_name_H-M   'P 1'
#
loop_
_entity.id
_entity.type
_entity.pdbx_description
1 polymer ?
#
loop_
_entity_poly.entity_id
_entity_poly.type
_entity_poly.pdbx_seq_one_letter_code
_entity_poly.pdbx_strand_id
1 'polypeptide(L)'
;MQIHINKVEDNINYIENKDSTIFIESDDGLIMAMNNFYALCYRIWIDKELPFDVGLNITYEISSGQCAILEGYIVDKGIDEDGQYIVFLNDYNNSNKNQQSEPYFGENSINVTHSPDMFKGAHKMIEAFNNRWPSFHDVFMSIIEKTSSKIILEFSEGYLGDKIIQVVLDGIIYEEYDESLEYFADQMLTGVEYVRRENSYEFKLFNDYQSHILPEGIELSDLRDIDSSIIDEIYIVEDHKNHGIIKCKDIEFITRVDKIKKLELEEIFKKLREGQ
;
A
#
# COMPACT_ATOMS: atom_id res chain seq x y z
N MET A 1 17.63 -7.54 -11.55
CA MET A 1 18.90 -8.25 -11.27
C MET A 1 18.66 -9.73 -11.48
N GLN A 2 19.53 -10.43 -12.22
CA GLN A 2 19.43 -11.89 -12.38
C GLN A 2 20.14 -12.60 -11.22
N ILE A 3 19.47 -13.56 -10.60
CA ILE A 3 19.93 -14.34 -9.45
C ILE A 3 19.55 -15.82 -9.60
N HIS A 4 20.25 -16.67 -8.87
CA HIS A 4 19.88 -18.07 -8.67
C HIS A 4 19.39 -18.25 -7.23
N ILE A 5 18.14 -18.71 -7.05
CA ILE A 5 17.56 -19.06 -5.76
C ILE A 5 17.92 -20.52 -5.46
N ASN A 6 18.72 -20.72 -4.42
CA ASN A 6 19.20 -22.04 -4.01
C ASN A 6 18.23 -22.73 -3.05
N LYS A 7 17.56 -21.94 -2.21
CA LYS A 7 16.77 -22.42 -1.08
C LYS A 7 15.69 -21.40 -0.71
N VAL A 8 14.55 -21.87 -0.24
CA VAL A 8 13.45 -21.07 0.30
C VAL A 8 12.86 -21.79 1.51
N GLU A 9 12.68 -21.09 2.63
CA GLU A 9 12.05 -21.63 3.83
C GLU A 9 11.29 -20.53 4.60
N ASP A 10 10.43 -20.93 5.54
CA ASP A 10 9.83 -20.00 6.50
C ASP A 10 10.91 -19.38 7.41
N ASN A 11 10.94 -18.05 7.49
CA ASN A 11 11.93 -17.33 8.28
C ASN A 11 11.75 -17.55 9.79
N ILE A 12 10.57 -18.02 10.24
CA ILE A 12 10.30 -18.36 11.65
C ILE A 12 11.30 -19.37 12.23
N ASN A 13 11.92 -20.20 11.40
CA ASN A 13 12.90 -21.19 11.85
C ASN A 13 14.23 -20.56 12.32
N TYR A 14 14.50 -19.32 11.92
CA TYR A 14 15.77 -18.61 12.11
C TYR A 14 15.69 -17.45 13.10
N ILE A 15 14.48 -17.07 13.52
CA ILE A 15 14.29 -16.03 14.54
C ILE A 15 14.35 -16.63 15.95
N GLU A 16 14.82 -15.83 16.90
CA GLU A 16 14.96 -16.25 18.31
C GLU A 16 13.58 -16.51 18.95
N ASN A 17 12.61 -15.65 18.69
CA ASN A 17 11.22 -15.84 19.11
C ASN A 17 10.39 -16.48 17.97
N LYS A 18 10.18 -17.80 18.05
CA LYS A 18 9.43 -18.59 17.05
C LYS A 18 7.91 -18.45 17.16
N ASP A 19 7.41 -17.28 17.52
CA ASP A 19 6.00 -16.97 17.61
C ASP A 19 5.62 -15.94 16.53
N SER A 20 4.44 -16.12 15.93
CA SER A 20 3.84 -15.15 15.00
C SER A 20 3.30 -13.92 15.73
N THR A 21 3.27 -13.92 17.06
CA THR A 21 2.88 -12.80 17.93
C THR A 21 4.01 -12.46 18.90
N ILE A 22 4.30 -11.17 19.05
CA ILE A 22 5.19 -10.63 20.08
C ILE A 22 4.35 -9.84 21.07
N PHE A 23 4.57 -10.08 22.37
CA PHE A 23 3.97 -9.31 23.44
C PHE A 23 5.00 -8.31 23.98
N ILE A 24 4.65 -7.04 23.99
CA ILE A 24 5.48 -5.95 24.52
C ILE A 24 4.77 -5.39 25.74
N GLU A 25 5.40 -5.53 26.90
CA GLU A 25 4.93 -4.92 28.14
C GLU A 25 5.52 -3.50 28.27
N SER A 26 4.68 -2.50 28.49
CA SER A 26 5.12 -1.13 28.79
C SER A 26 5.40 -0.94 30.28
N ASP A 27 6.11 0.15 30.61
CA ASP A 27 6.53 0.49 31.98
C ASP A 27 5.36 0.61 32.98
N ASP A 28 4.12 0.80 32.51
CA ASP A 28 2.90 0.88 33.31
C ASP A 28 2.13 -0.47 33.42
N GLY A 29 2.70 -1.55 32.89
CA GLY A 29 2.15 -2.91 32.95
C GLY A 29 1.11 -3.24 31.88
N LEU A 30 0.89 -2.36 30.89
CA LEU A 30 0.07 -2.70 29.73
C LEU A 30 0.83 -3.65 28.81
N ILE A 31 0.15 -4.70 28.34
CA ILE A 31 0.71 -5.66 27.38
C ILE A 31 0.08 -5.40 26.02
N MET A 32 0.90 -5.03 25.05
CA MET A 32 0.52 -4.89 23.65
C MET A 32 0.91 -6.15 22.89
N ALA A 33 -0.05 -6.79 22.23
CA ALA A 33 0.23 -7.89 21.29
C ALA A 33 0.42 -7.31 19.89
N MET A 34 1.49 -7.70 19.20
CA MET A 34 1.78 -7.29 17.83
C MET A 34 2.14 -8.51 16.98
N ASN A 35 1.83 -8.48 15.68
CA ASN A 35 2.29 -9.51 14.77
C ASN A 35 3.80 -9.46 14.61
N ASN A 36 4.45 -10.62 14.72
CA ASN A 36 5.85 -10.80 14.38
C ASN A 36 5.99 -10.89 12.86
N PHE A 37 6.07 -9.75 12.19
CA PHE A 37 6.14 -9.72 10.73
C PHE A 37 7.31 -10.55 10.17
N TYR A 38 8.44 -10.62 10.87
CA TYR A 38 9.57 -11.46 10.47
C TYR A 38 9.26 -12.96 10.49
N ALA A 39 8.36 -13.42 11.36
CA ALA A 39 7.93 -14.82 11.40
C ALA A 39 7.05 -15.19 10.20
N LEU A 40 6.39 -14.21 9.57
CA LEU A 40 5.50 -14.39 8.42
C LEU A 40 6.24 -14.31 7.06
N CYS A 41 7.55 -14.01 7.08
CA CYS A 41 8.36 -13.87 5.88
C CYS A 41 8.95 -15.21 5.41
N TYR A 42 9.29 -15.28 4.13
CA TYR A 42 10.22 -16.29 3.60
C TYR A 42 11.66 -15.84 3.79
N ARG A 43 12.54 -16.77 4.17
CA ARG A 43 13.98 -16.63 4.00
C ARG A 43 14.37 -17.31 2.68
N ILE A 44 15.02 -16.56 1.79
CA ILE A 44 15.37 -16.99 0.44
C ILE A 44 16.89 -16.89 0.30
N TRP A 45 17.55 -17.99 -0.02
CA TRP A 45 19.00 -17.99 -0.25
C TRP A 45 19.31 -17.81 -1.72
N ILE A 46 20.20 -16.86 -2.00
CA ILE A 46 20.56 -16.40 -3.34
C ILE A 46 22.07 -16.56 -3.57
N ASP A 47 22.46 -16.73 -4.82
CA ASP A 47 23.86 -16.96 -5.22
C ASP A 47 24.74 -15.70 -5.22
N LYS A 48 24.15 -14.51 -5.04
CA LYS A 48 24.82 -13.21 -5.17
C LYS A 48 24.26 -12.18 -4.19
N GLU A 49 25.07 -11.17 -3.89
CA GLU A 49 24.68 -10.15 -2.90
C GLU A 49 23.62 -9.25 -3.50
N LEU A 50 22.53 -9.03 -2.75
CA LEU A 50 21.48 -8.12 -3.16
C LEU A 50 22.03 -6.69 -3.10
N PRO A 51 22.16 -5.99 -4.23
CA PRO A 51 22.73 -4.64 -4.26
C PRO A 51 21.71 -3.56 -3.85
N PHE A 52 20.43 -3.93 -3.68
CA PHE A 52 19.35 -3.01 -3.38
C PHE A 52 19.18 -2.81 -1.86
N ASP A 53 18.66 -1.65 -1.47
CA ASP A 53 18.32 -1.32 -0.08
C ASP A 53 17.09 -2.10 0.42
N VAL A 54 17.00 -2.39 1.71
CA VAL A 54 15.89 -3.18 2.27
C VAL A 54 14.95 -2.30 3.08
N GLY A 55 13.66 -2.64 3.11
CA GLY A 55 12.66 -1.89 3.88
C GLY A 55 11.23 -2.04 3.36
N LEU A 56 10.26 -1.74 4.22
CA LEU A 56 8.82 -1.79 3.91
C LEU A 56 8.34 -0.63 3.01
N ASN A 57 9.22 0.31 2.67
CA ASN A 57 8.95 1.40 1.73
C ASN A 57 9.41 1.08 0.30
N ILE A 58 10.01 -0.09 0.07
CA ILE A 58 10.53 -0.53 -1.23
C ILE A 58 9.83 -1.82 -1.63
N THR A 59 9.17 -1.81 -2.79
CA THR A 59 8.50 -2.99 -3.33
C THR A 59 9.37 -3.63 -4.41
N TYR A 60 9.43 -4.95 -4.34
CA TYR A 60 10.21 -5.84 -5.19
C TYR A 60 9.29 -6.78 -5.94
N GLU A 61 9.66 -7.05 -7.19
CA GLU A 61 9.10 -8.11 -8.00
C GLU A 61 10.16 -9.22 -8.15
N ILE A 62 9.82 -10.45 -7.78
CA ILE A 62 10.61 -11.66 -8.04
C ILE A 62 9.87 -12.47 -9.09
N SER A 63 10.50 -12.66 -10.25
CA SER A 63 9.90 -13.38 -11.37
C SER A 63 10.84 -14.47 -11.91
N SER A 64 10.26 -15.62 -12.23
CA SER A 64 10.89 -16.68 -13.03
C SER A 64 10.13 -16.78 -14.34
N GLY A 65 10.83 -17.04 -15.44
CA GLY A 65 10.21 -17.19 -16.77
C GLY A 65 9.19 -18.34 -16.88
N GLN A 66 8.99 -19.13 -15.82
CA GLN A 66 8.12 -20.31 -15.78
C GLN A 66 7.09 -20.28 -14.64
N CYS A 67 7.05 -19.26 -13.79
CA CYS A 67 6.22 -19.25 -12.57
C CYS A 67 5.48 -17.92 -12.36
N ALA A 68 4.58 -17.92 -11.37
CA ALA A 68 3.89 -16.72 -10.92
C ALA A 68 4.89 -15.66 -10.44
N ILE A 69 4.55 -14.41 -10.69
CA ILE A 69 5.31 -13.25 -10.23
C ILE A 69 4.99 -13.01 -8.75
N LEU A 70 6.02 -12.86 -7.93
CA LEU A 70 5.89 -12.48 -6.52
C LEU A 70 6.17 -11.01 -6.36
N GLU A 71 5.26 -10.29 -5.71
CA GLU A 71 5.45 -8.88 -5.35
C GLU A 71 5.46 -8.73 -3.83
N GLY A 72 6.38 -7.94 -3.29
CA GLY A 72 6.52 -7.82 -1.85
C GLY A 72 7.70 -6.98 -1.40
N TYR A 73 8.08 -7.13 -0.13
CA TYR A 73 9.10 -6.32 0.53
C TYR A 73 10.28 -7.21 0.91
N ILE A 74 11.50 -6.77 0.60
CA ILE A 74 12.69 -7.35 1.22
C ILE A 74 12.97 -6.55 2.49
N VAL A 75 12.78 -7.17 3.64
CA VAL A 75 12.86 -6.51 4.96
C VAL A 75 14.21 -6.69 5.64
N ASP A 76 14.99 -7.67 5.20
CA ASP A 76 16.35 -7.92 5.69
C ASP A 76 17.17 -8.70 4.66
N LYS A 77 18.50 -8.65 4.78
CA LYS A 77 19.44 -9.43 3.98
C LYS A 77 20.73 -9.70 4.77
N GLY A 78 21.35 -10.85 4.54
CA GLY A 78 22.55 -11.22 5.27
C GLY A 78 23.27 -12.44 4.70
N ILE A 79 24.18 -12.97 5.50
CA ILE A 79 24.92 -14.19 5.20
C ILE A 79 24.84 -15.10 6.44
N ASP A 80 24.45 -16.36 6.24
CA ASP A 80 24.44 -17.41 7.25
C ASP A 80 25.20 -18.66 6.75
N GLU A 81 25.11 -19.78 7.47
CA GLU A 81 25.76 -21.05 7.10
C GLU A 81 25.38 -21.59 5.72
N ASP A 82 24.18 -21.28 5.23
CA ASP A 82 23.66 -21.73 3.94
C ASP A 82 23.98 -20.71 2.81
N GLY A 83 24.60 -19.58 3.15
CA GLY A 83 25.10 -18.59 2.21
C GLY A 83 24.38 -17.26 2.33
N GLN A 84 24.24 -16.55 1.21
CA GLN A 84 23.60 -15.24 1.20
C GLN A 84 22.09 -15.39 1.17
N TYR A 85 21.38 -14.61 1.97
CA TYR A 85 19.93 -14.66 2.05
C TYR A 85 19.27 -13.29 2.03
N ILE A 86 17.99 -13.29 1.67
CA ILE A 86 17.04 -12.19 1.83
C ILE A 86 15.84 -12.68 2.64
N VAL A 87 15.23 -11.77 3.41
CA VAL A 87 13.96 -12.02 4.10
C VAL A 87 12.87 -11.28 3.35
N PHE A 88 11.97 -12.02 2.73
CA PHE A 88 10.93 -11.52 1.83
C PHE A 88 9.55 -11.65 2.46
N LEU A 89 8.86 -10.53 2.60
CA LEU A 89 7.46 -10.45 2.98
C LEU A 89 6.61 -10.30 1.73
N ASN A 90 5.77 -11.29 1.43
CA ASN A 90 4.85 -11.23 0.30
C ASN A 90 3.77 -10.17 0.55
N ASP A 91 3.47 -9.31 -0.44
CA ASP A 91 2.38 -8.36 -0.32
C ASP A 91 1.04 -9.07 -0.47
N TYR A 92 0.35 -9.26 0.66
CA TYR A 92 -0.94 -9.93 0.73
C TYR A 92 -2.05 -9.22 -0.07
N ASN A 93 -1.85 -7.97 -0.50
CA ASN A 93 -2.91 -7.15 -1.10
C ASN A 93 -3.15 -7.43 -2.59
N ASN A 94 -2.26 -8.13 -3.30
CA ASN A 94 -2.45 -8.41 -4.72
C ASN A 94 -3.35 -9.64 -4.97
N SER A 95 -4.67 -9.42 -4.83
CA SER A 95 -5.83 -9.97 -5.55
C SER A 95 -5.97 -11.47 -5.89
N ASN A 96 -5.02 -12.37 -5.61
CA ASN A 96 -5.18 -13.82 -5.77
C ASN A 96 -5.02 -14.55 -4.44
N LYS A 97 -6.05 -14.42 -3.59
CA LYS A 97 -6.16 -15.01 -2.23
C LYS A 97 -6.02 -16.55 -2.15
N ASN A 98 -5.81 -17.27 -3.27
CA ASN A 98 -5.88 -18.73 -3.31
C ASN A 98 -4.58 -19.48 -3.60
N GLN A 99 -3.45 -18.81 -3.85
CA GLN A 99 -2.15 -19.48 -3.93
C GLN A 99 -1.05 -18.55 -3.42
N GLN A 100 -0.59 -18.76 -2.19
CA GLN A 100 0.78 -18.38 -1.84
C GLN A 100 1.67 -19.16 -2.81
N SER A 101 2.17 -18.48 -3.83
CA SER A 101 3.22 -19.05 -4.66
C SER A 101 4.51 -18.95 -3.86
N GLU A 102 5.15 -20.08 -3.62
CA GLU A 102 6.52 -20.08 -3.10
C GLU A 102 7.46 -19.56 -4.20
N PRO A 103 8.52 -18.81 -3.84
CA PRO A 103 9.56 -18.43 -4.79
C PRO A 103 10.13 -19.65 -5.51
N TYR A 104 10.27 -19.57 -6.83
CA TYR A 104 10.78 -20.66 -7.64
C TYR A 104 12.27 -20.91 -7.41
N PHE A 105 12.66 -22.18 -7.23
CA PHE A 105 14.06 -22.59 -7.14
C PHE A 105 14.75 -22.51 -8.51
N GLY A 106 15.88 -21.82 -8.59
CA GLY A 106 16.66 -21.66 -9.83
C GLY A 106 16.78 -20.21 -10.29
N GLU A 107 16.90 -20.00 -11.60
CA GLU A 107 17.10 -18.67 -12.19
C GLU A 107 15.84 -17.78 -12.04
N ASN A 108 16.04 -16.62 -11.44
CA ASN A 108 15.01 -15.62 -11.18
C ASN A 108 15.55 -14.21 -11.47
N SER A 109 14.62 -13.27 -11.64
CA SER A 109 14.92 -11.86 -11.69
C SER A 109 14.28 -11.13 -10.51
N ILE A 110 15.06 -10.29 -9.83
CA ILE A 110 14.57 -9.37 -8.79
C ILE A 110 14.61 -7.95 -9.35
N ASN A 111 13.47 -7.27 -9.40
CA ASN A 111 13.36 -5.89 -9.85
C ASN A 111 12.72 -5.03 -8.77
N VAL A 112 13.22 -3.80 -8.60
CA VAL A 112 12.55 -2.81 -7.76
C VAL A 112 11.41 -2.22 -8.57
N THR A 113 10.17 -2.37 -8.11
CA THR A 113 8.97 -1.81 -8.76
C THR A 113 8.51 -0.51 -8.12
N HIS A 114 8.89 -0.29 -6.87
CA HIS A 114 8.63 0.95 -6.14
C HIS A 114 9.77 1.25 -5.18
N SER A 115 10.30 2.47 -5.20
CA SER A 115 11.20 3.00 -4.18
C SER A 115 11.06 4.52 -4.12
N PRO A 116 11.18 5.15 -2.93
CA PRO A 116 11.21 6.61 -2.81
C PRO A 116 12.25 7.28 -3.72
N ASP A 117 13.39 6.63 -3.96
CA ASP A 117 14.46 7.16 -4.82
C ASP A 117 14.06 7.28 -6.29
N MET A 118 12.97 6.61 -6.69
CA MET A 118 12.47 6.68 -8.07
C MET A 118 11.70 7.97 -8.35
N PHE A 119 11.23 8.66 -7.31
CA PHE A 119 10.30 9.77 -7.46
C PHE A 119 10.90 11.06 -6.90
N LYS A 120 10.85 12.11 -7.70
CA LYS A 120 11.29 13.43 -7.24
C LYS A 120 10.37 13.90 -6.12
N GLY A 121 10.96 14.34 -5.00
CA GLY A 121 10.20 14.86 -3.86
C GLY A 121 9.64 13.81 -2.89
N ALA A 122 9.73 12.51 -3.19
CA ALA A 122 9.21 11.47 -2.30
C ALA A 122 9.88 11.44 -0.93
N HIS A 123 11.19 11.69 -0.82
CA HIS A 123 11.86 11.78 0.49
C HIS A 123 11.26 12.87 1.38
N LYS A 124 11.00 14.07 0.84
CA LYS A 124 10.35 15.16 1.59
C LYS A 124 8.93 14.81 1.99
N MET A 125 8.21 14.10 1.13
CA MET A 125 6.88 13.59 1.43
C MET A 125 6.95 12.62 2.61
N ILE A 126 7.82 11.62 2.54
CA ILE A 126 8.01 10.61 3.59
C ILE A 126 8.42 11.23 4.94
N GLU A 127 9.35 12.19 4.92
CA GLU A 127 9.75 12.95 6.12
C GLU A 127 8.54 13.65 6.78
N ALA A 128 7.62 14.21 5.97
CA ALA A 128 6.41 14.87 6.47
C ALA A 128 5.40 13.89 7.14
N PHE A 129 5.55 12.59 6.91
CA PHE A 129 4.73 11.51 7.47
C PHE A 129 5.54 10.61 8.41
N ASN A 130 6.49 11.17 9.16
CA ASN A 130 7.31 10.45 10.15
C ASN A 130 8.07 9.25 9.56
N ASN A 131 8.67 9.47 8.39
CA ASN A 131 9.44 8.46 7.64
C ASN A 131 8.62 7.25 7.18
N ARG A 132 7.33 7.45 6.91
CA ARG A 132 6.44 6.43 6.34
C ARG A 132 5.90 6.90 5.00
N TRP A 133 5.65 5.95 4.11
CA TRP A 133 4.89 6.23 2.90
C TRP A 133 3.45 6.60 3.30
N PRO A 134 2.89 7.72 2.82
CA PRO A 134 1.53 8.11 3.16
C PRO A 134 0.52 7.15 2.53
N SER A 135 -0.60 6.95 3.23
CA SER A 135 -1.75 6.23 2.69
C SER A 135 -2.69 7.21 2.00
N PHE A 136 -3.17 6.84 0.81
CA PHE A 136 -4.17 7.58 0.04
C PHE A 136 -5.56 6.96 0.17
N HIS A 137 -5.89 6.37 1.33
CA HIS A 137 -7.26 5.96 1.64
C HIS A 137 -8.12 7.18 2.04
N ASP A 138 -9.37 7.18 1.56
CA ASP A 138 -10.41 8.18 1.84
C ASP A 138 -9.99 9.62 1.50
N VAL A 139 -9.13 9.80 0.51
CA VAL A 139 -8.61 11.11 0.10
C VAL A 139 -9.47 11.73 -0.99
N PHE A 140 -9.60 13.05 -0.97
CA PHE A 140 -10.15 13.80 -2.08
C PHE A 140 -9.05 14.12 -3.08
N MET A 141 -9.38 13.99 -4.37
CA MET A 141 -8.53 14.39 -5.47
C MET A 141 -9.11 15.64 -6.15
N SER A 142 -8.26 16.56 -6.60
CA SER A 142 -8.64 17.63 -7.50
C SER A 142 -7.66 17.73 -8.68
N ILE A 143 -8.19 18.08 -9.85
CA ILE A 143 -7.39 18.27 -11.06
C ILE A 143 -6.95 19.74 -11.11
N ILE A 144 -5.68 20.00 -10.86
CA ILE A 144 -5.11 21.36 -10.90
C ILE A 144 -4.77 21.76 -12.33
N GLU A 145 -4.21 20.83 -13.10
CA GLU A 145 -3.84 21.03 -14.50
C GLU A 145 -3.99 19.72 -15.26
N LYS A 146 -4.55 19.78 -16.47
CA LYS A 146 -4.64 18.63 -17.39
C LYS A 146 -4.35 19.11 -18.80
N THR A 147 -3.27 18.61 -19.38
CA THR A 147 -2.84 18.84 -20.75
C THR A 147 -2.48 17.51 -21.39
N SER A 148 -2.23 17.50 -22.70
CA SER A 148 -1.82 16.27 -23.41
C SER A 148 -0.46 15.72 -22.99
N SER A 149 0.37 16.50 -22.29
CA SER A 149 1.72 16.07 -21.88
C SER A 149 1.93 16.10 -20.38
N LYS A 150 0.98 16.64 -19.60
CA LYS A 150 1.15 16.85 -18.17
C LYS A 150 -0.19 16.84 -17.45
N ILE A 151 -0.23 16.17 -16.30
CA ILE A 151 -1.37 16.19 -15.36
C ILE A 151 -0.83 16.55 -13.97
N ILE A 152 -1.50 17.47 -13.28
CA ILE A 152 -1.22 17.80 -11.88
C ILE A 152 -2.48 17.48 -11.07
N LEU A 153 -2.35 16.51 -10.17
CA LEU A 153 -3.39 16.09 -9.25
C LEU A 153 -3.04 16.57 -7.84
N GLU A 154 -4.02 17.03 -7.09
CA GLU A 154 -3.86 17.43 -5.70
C GLU A 154 -4.75 16.58 -4.80
N PHE A 155 -4.13 15.98 -3.79
CA PHE A 155 -4.75 15.09 -2.83
C PHE A 155 -4.79 15.73 -1.44
N SER A 156 -5.94 15.62 -0.77
CA SER A 156 -6.17 16.20 0.55
C SER A 156 -7.16 15.38 1.37
N GLU A 157 -7.23 15.67 2.68
CA GLU A 157 -8.10 15.00 3.65
C GLU A 157 -7.80 13.50 3.83
N GLY A 158 -8.77 12.75 4.40
CA GLY A 158 -8.62 11.33 4.69
C GLY A 158 -7.39 11.02 5.56
N TYR A 159 -6.66 9.99 5.15
CA TYR A 159 -5.43 9.56 5.82
C TYR A 159 -4.24 10.52 5.65
N LEU A 160 -4.36 11.58 4.85
CA LEU A 160 -3.34 12.62 4.73
C LEU A 160 -3.42 13.66 5.86
N GLY A 161 -4.54 13.72 6.59
CA GLY A 161 -4.72 14.60 7.74
C GLY A 161 -4.59 16.09 7.38
N ASP A 162 -3.60 16.78 7.96
CA ASP A 162 -3.30 18.19 7.69
C ASP A 162 -2.34 18.40 6.51
N LYS A 163 -2.04 17.35 5.74
CA LYS A 163 -1.11 17.42 4.61
C LYS A 163 -1.87 17.42 3.29
N ILE A 164 -1.32 18.15 2.33
CA ILE A 164 -1.74 18.15 0.94
C ILE A 164 -0.56 17.65 0.11
N ILE A 165 -0.84 16.71 -0.79
CA ILE A 165 0.15 16.15 -1.71
C ILE A 165 -0.28 16.49 -3.12
N GLN A 166 0.57 17.20 -3.87
CA GLN A 166 0.40 17.32 -5.32
C GLN A 166 1.29 16.29 -6.01
N VAL A 167 0.70 15.56 -6.96
CA VAL A 167 1.39 14.63 -7.84
C VAL A 167 1.43 15.25 -9.23
N VAL A 168 2.65 15.49 -9.72
CA VAL A 168 2.90 15.99 -11.06
C VAL A 168 3.31 14.81 -11.93
N LEU A 169 2.47 14.49 -12.91
CA LEU A 169 2.67 13.43 -13.89
C LEU A 169 3.10 14.09 -15.21
N ASP A 170 4.35 13.90 -15.60
CA ASP A 170 4.93 14.53 -16.79
C ASP A 170 5.20 13.52 -17.92
N GLY A 171 5.04 13.98 -19.16
CA GLY A 171 5.23 13.17 -20.35
C GLY A 171 4.19 12.06 -20.49
N ILE A 172 2.91 12.41 -20.42
CA ILE A 172 1.80 11.45 -20.55
C ILE A 172 1.94 10.61 -21.82
N ILE A 173 1.88 9.29 -21.64
CA ILE A 173 1.98 8.28 -22.69
C ILE A 173 0.60 7.73 -23.00
N TYR A 174 -0.18 7.45 -21.96
CA TYR A 174 -1.47 6.77 -22.06
C TYR A 174 -2.32 7.03 -20.81
N GLU A 175 -3.64 7.00 -20.99
CA GLU A 175 -4.64 7.11 -19.94
C GLU A 175 -5.74 6.08 -20.21
N GLU A 176 -6.15 5.36 -19.17
CA GLU A 176 -7.26 4.40 -19.18
C GLU A 176 -8.09 4.59 -17.92
N TYR A 177 -9.40 4.59 -18.06
CA TYR A 177 -10.31 4.78 -16.94
C TYR A 177 -11.55 3.91 -17.19
N ASP A 178 -12.03 3.22 -16.15
CA ASP A 178 -13.37 2.59 -16.21
C ASP A 178 -14.44 3.68 -16.40
N GLU A 179 -14.24 4.83 -15.73
CA GLU A 179 -15.02 6.05 -15.90
C GLU A 179 -14.21 7.19 -16.54
N SER A 180 -14.17 8.37 -15.92
CA SER A 180 -13.38 9.52 -16.37
C SER A 180 -12.49 9.99 -15.22
N LEU A 181 -11.39 10.68 -15.53
CA LEU A 181 -10.55 11.28 -14.49
C LEU A 181 -11.35 12.28 -13.63
N GLU A 182 -12.28 12.98 -14.24
CA GLU A 182 -13.18 13.92 -13.59
C GLU A 182 -14.10 13.23 -12.57
N TYR A 183 -14.57 12.00 -12.84
CA TYR A 183 -15.34 11.20 -11.87
C TYR A 183 -14.55 10.98 -10.57
N PHE A 184 -13.25 10.66 -10.68
CA PHE A 184 -12.39 10.45 -9.52
C PHE A 184 -12.17 11.74 -8.71
N ALA A 185 -12.32 12.93 -9.32
CA ALA A 185 -12.17 14.20 -8.62
C ALA A 185 -13.42 14.58 -7.80
N ASP A 186 -14.58 14.02 -8.14
CA ASP A 186 -15.85 14.26 -7.46
C ASP A 186 -16.13 13.23 -6.34
N GLN A 187 -15.22 12.30 -6.09
CA GLN A 187 -15.39 11.20 -5.14
C GLN A 187 -14.18 11.06 -4.20
N MET A 188 -14.38 10.35 -3.09
CA MET A 188 -13.27 9.90 -2.25
C MET A 188 -12.60 8.70 -2.91
N LEU A 189 -11.27 8.75 -3.01
CA LEU A 189 -10.48 7.63 -3.49
C LEU A 189 -10.31 6.60 -2.38
N THR A 190 -10.40 5.33 -2.74
CA THR A 190 -10.06 4.23 -1.84
C THR A 190 -8.62 3.80 -2.00
N GLY A 191 -7.86 4.33 -2.96
CA GLY A 191 -6.42 4.11 -3.02
C GLY A 191 -5.73 4.80 -4.19
N VAL A 192 -4.42 4.91 -4.06
CA VAL A 192 -3.52 5.36 -5.12
C VAL A 192 -2.27 4.48 -5.10
N GLU A 193 -1.88 3.95 -6.26
CA GLU A 193 -0.68 3.14 -6.42
C GLU A 193 0.28 3.72 -7.46
N TYR A 194 1.56 3.39 -7.29
CA TYR A 194 2.65 3.83 -8.16
C TYR A 194 3.48 2.62 -8.53
N VAL A 195 3.64 2.38 -9.82
CA VAL A 195 4.46 1.26 -10.29
C VAL A 195 5.43 1.74 -11.35
N ARG A 196 6.71 1.44 -11.16
CA ARG A 196 7.71 1.60 -12.21
C ARG A 196 7.64 0.43 -13.18
N ARG A 197 7.57 0.76 -14.47
CA ARG A 197 7.84 -0.15 -15.59
C ARG A 197 9.16 0.25 -16.25
N GLU A 198 9.72 -0.61 -17.10
CA GLU A 198 11.09 -0.46 -17.64
C GLU A 198 11.48 0.97 -18.02
N ASN A 199 10.60 1.70 -18.74
CA ASN A 199 10.87 3.06 -19.24
C ASN A 199 9.73 4.06 -18.94
N SER A 200 8.89 3.79 -17.94
CA SER A 200 7.72 4.62 -17.64
C SER A 200 7.19 4.35 -16.23
N TYR A 201 6.32 5.21 -15.74
CA TYR A 201 5.56 4.98 -14.52
C TYR A 201 4.07 4.78 -14.83
N GLU A 202 3.43 3.93 -14.04
CA GLU A 202 1.98 3.76 -13.98
C GLU A 202 1.51 4.35 -12.64
N PHE A 203 0.64 5.35 -12.74
CA PHE A 203 -0.05 5.95 -11.61
C PHE A 203 -1.49 5.46 -11.65
N LYS A 204 -1.92 4.75 -10.60
CA LYS A 204 -3.25 4.14 -10.55
C LYS A 204 -4.13 4.82 -9.51
N LEU A 205 -5.40 4.98 -9.85
CA LEU A 205 -6.46 5.53 -9.02
C LEU A 205 -7.48 4.44 -8.76
N PHE A 206 -7.94 4.34 -7.50
CA PHE A 206 -8.95 3.38 -7.09
C PHE A 206 -10.08 4.08 -6.37
N ASN A 207 -11.31 3.73 -6.74
CA ASN A 207 -12.53 4.08 -6.04
C ASN A 207 -13.44 2.85 -5.98
N ASP A 208 -12.93 1.84 -5.28
CA ASP A 208 -13.63 0.60 -5.00
C ASP A 208 -14.46 0.76 -3.73
N TYR A 209 -15.76 0.47 -3.79
CA TYR A 209 -16.66 0.58 -2.64
C TYR A 209 -17.72 -0.52 -2.65
N GLN A 210 -18.26 -0.80 -1.47
CA GLN A 210 -19.38 -1.72 -1.31
C GLN A 210 -20.65 -0.91 -1.06
N SER A 211 -21.72 -1.21 -1.79
CA SER A 211 -23.05 -0.71 -1.47
C SER A 211 -23.86 -1.79 -0.79
N HIS A 212 -24.62 -1.41 0.24
CA HIS A 212 -25.50 -2.32 0.97
C HIS A 212 -26.94 -1.92 0.66
N ILE A 213 -27.63 -2.78 -0.06
CA ILE A 213 -28.98 -2.51 -0.58
C ILE A 213 -29.96 -3.46 0.11
N LEU A 214 -31.08 -2.91 0.60
CA LEU A 214 -32.15 -3.75 1.13
C LEU A 214 -32.85 -4.50 -0.01
N PRO A 215 -33.14 -5.81 0.17
CA PRO A 215 -33.95 -6.55 -0.78
C PRO A 215 -35.28 -5.84 -1.06
N GLU A 216 -35.75 -5.94 -2.30
CA GLU A 216 -37.01 -5.34 -2.71
C GLU A 216 -38.16 -5.80 -1.80
N GLY A 217 -38.92 -4.85 -1.26
CA GLY A 217 -40.06 -5.11 -0.37
C GLY A 217 -39.74 -5.14 1.13
N ILE A 218 -38.48 -4.90 1.53
CA ILE A 218 -38.11 -4.70 2.95
C ILE A 218 -37.86 -3.22 3.19
N GLU A 219 -38.57 -2.62 4.16
CA GLU A 219 -38.31 -1.25 4.59
C GLU A 219 -37.41 -1.23 5.83
N LEU A 220 -36.65 -0.15 6.02
CA LEU A 220 -35.86 0.08 7.24
C LEU A 220 -36.72 0.00 8.52
N SER A 221 -38.01 0.31 8.43
CA SER A 221 -38.98 0.18 9.51
C SER A 221 -39.13 -1.26 10.02
N ASP A 222 -39.01 -2.22 9.12
CA ASP A 222 -39.21 -3.65 9.40
C ASP A 222 -38.02 -4.25 10.17
N LEU A 223 -36.90 -3.54 10.21
CA LEU A 223 -35.65 -3.97 10.83
C LEU A 223 -35.45 -3.43 12.26
N ARG A 224 -36.37 -2.61 12.77
CA ARG A 224 -36.21 -1.88 14.05
C ARG A 224 -36.01 -2.78 15.28
N ASP A 225 -36.59 -3.98 15.24
CA ASP A 225 -36.54 -4.94 16.35
C ASP A 225 -35.64 -6.16 16.04
N ILE A 226 -34.91 -6.11 14.93
CA ILE A 226 -33.98 -7.17 14.52
C ILE A 226 -32.60 -6.89 15.13
N ASP A 227 -31.94 -7.94 15.63
CA ASP A 227 -30.58 -7.85 16.13
C ASP A 227 -29.64 -7.30 15.04
N SER A 228 -28.80 -6.32 15.38
CA SER A 228 -27.85 -5.72 14.44
C SER A 228 -26.93 -6.73 13.76
N SER A 229 -26.64 -7.86 14.42
CA SER A 229 -25.85 -8.95 13.83
C SER A 229 -26.56 -9.72 12.71
N ILE A 230 -27.90 -9.68 12.67
CA ILE A 230 -28.73 -10.29 11.61
C ILE A 230 -29.03 -9.25 10.51
N ILE A 231 -29.07 -7.96 10.87
CA ILE A 231 -29.31 -6.87 9.91
C ILE A 231 -28.27 -6.90 8.77
N ASP A 232 -27.00 -7.15 9.08
CA ASP A 232 -25.94 -7.25 8.06
C ASP A 232 -26.11 -8.43 7.09
N GLU A 233 -26.79 -9.51 7.50
CA GLU A 233 -27.09 -10.66 6.64
C GLU A 233 -28.30 -10.42 5.70
N ILE A 234 -29.09 -9.37 5.97
CA ILE A 234 -30.28 -9.03 5.16
C ILE A 234 -29.89 -8.18 3.95
N TYR A 235 -28.82 -7.39 4.05
CA TYR A 235 -28.37 -6.54 2.96
C TYR A 235 -27.79 -7.37 1.82
N ILE A 236 -28.18 -7.00 0.60
CA ILE A 236 -27.45 -7.41 -0.60
C ILE A 236 -26.23 -6.50 -0.68
N VAL A 237 -25.05 -7.11 -0.60
CA VAL A 237 -23.78 -6.43 -0.78
C VAL A 237 -23.43 -6.46 -2.27
N GLU A 238 -23.32 -5.29 -2.88
CA GLU A 238 -22.80 -5.13 -4.24
C GLU A 238 -21.42 -4.49 -4.18
N ASP A 239 -20.44 -5.14 -4.82
CA ASP A 239 -19.08 -4.64 -4.95
C ASP A 239 -18.95 -3.82 -6.22
N HIS A 240 -18.60 -2.54 -6.08
CA HIS A 240 -18.30 -1.65 -7.19
C HIS A 240 -16.80 -1.45 -7.30
N LYS A 241 -16.25 -1.61 -8.50
CA LYS A 241 -14.84 -1.37 -8.79
C LYS A 241 -14.72 -0.31 -9.87
N ASN A 242 -13.89 0.69 -9.61
CA ASN A 242 -13.65 1.75 -10.58
C ASN A 242 -12.19 2.17 -10.50
N HIS A 243 -11.46 1.85 -11.57
CA HIS A 243 -10.02 2.01 -11.65
C HIS A 243 -9.63 3.00 -12.75
N GLY A 244 -8.55 3.74 -12.49
CA GLY A 244 -7.92 4.63 -13.43
C GLY A 244 -6.43 4.36 -13.51
N ILE A 245 -5.85 4.42 -14.71
CA ILE A 245 -4.43 4.23 -14.94
C ILE A 245 -3.91 5.38 -15.81
N ILE A 246 -2.88 6.06 -15.33
CA ILE A 246 -2.16 7.09 -16.07
C ILE A 246 -0.72 6.61 -16.25
N LYS A 247 -0.30 6.43 -17.50
CA LYS A 247 1.07 6.09 -17.84
C LYS A 247 1.85 7.34 -18.24
N CYS A 248 2.97 7.59 -17.59
CA CYS A 248 3.78 8.79 -17.77
C CYS A 248 5.28 8.47 -17.77
N LYS A 249 6.11 9.47 -18.10
CA LYS A 249 7.57 9.32 -18.08
C LYS A 249 8.17 9.60 -16.73
N ASP A 250 7.62 10.56 -16.01
CA ASP A 250 8.15 11.06 -14.74
C ASP A 250 7.02 11.37 -13.75
N ILE A 251 7.31 11.16 -12.45
CA ILE A 251 6.43 11.51 -11.34
C ILE A 251 7.20 12.38 -10.34
N GLU A 252 6.60 13.50 -9.94
CA GLU A 252 7.09 14.37 -8.86
C GLU A 252 6.02 14.58 -7.79
N PHE A 253 6.44 14.51 -6.53
CA PHE A 253 5.62 14.81 -5.36
C PHE A 253 5.97 16.17 -4.77
N ILE A 254 4.95 16.96 -4.48
CA ILE A 254 5.06 18.23 -3.77
C ILE A 254 4.16 18.17 -2.54
N THR A 255 4.76 18.23 -1.35
CA THR A 255 4.04 18.18 -0.08
C THR A 255 3.94 19.55 0.56
N ARG A 256 2.75 19.90 1.04
CA ARG A 256 2.49 21.12 1.82
C ARG A 256 1.56 20.83 3.00
N VAL A 257 1.53 21.76 3.94
CA VAL A 257 0.66 21.69 5.13
C VAL A 257 -0.57 22.57 4.89
N ASP A 258 -1.75 22.00 5.09
CA ASP A 258 -2.97 22.78 5.27
C ASP A 258 -2.99 23.38 6.68
N LYS A 259 -2.75 24.69 6.76
CA LYS A 259 -2.67 25.40 8.04
C LYS A 259 -4.01 25.47 8.75
N ILE A 260 -5.13 25.51 8.02
CA ILE A 260 -6.46 25.59 8.62
C ILE A 260 -6.77 24.24 9.25
N LYS A 261 -6.62 23.15 8.47
CA LYS A 261 -6.87 21.79 8.96
C LYS A 261 -5.96 21.41 10.13
N LYS A 262 -4.69 21.83 10.08
CA LYS A 262 -3.74 21.63 11.19
C LYS A 262 -4.25 22.25 12.50
N LEU A 263 -4.71 23.50 12.45
CA LEU A 263 -5.23 24.19 13.63
C LEU A 263 -6.49 23.50 14.19
N GLU A 264 -7.40 23.08 13.31
CA GLU A 264 -8.59 22.33 13.70
C GLU A 264 -8.24 21.01 14.42
N LEU A 265 -7.30 20.24 13.88
CA LEU A 265 -6.85 18.99 14.50
C LEU A 265 -6.16 19.24 15.85
N GLU A 266 -5.32 20.28 15.95
CA GLU A 266 -4.67 20.67 17.20
C GLU A 266 -5.70 21.04 18.29
N GLU A 267 -6.78 21.75 17.94
CA GLU A 267 -7.88 22.04 18.85
C GLU A 267 -8.65 20.79 19.29
N ILE A 268 -8.92 19.86 18.37
CA ILE A 268 -9.59 18.59 18.68
C ILE A 268 -8.74 17.76 19.65
N PHE A 269 -7.45 17.58 19.36
CA PHE A 269 -6.56 16.82 20.24
C PHE A 269 -6.41 17.47 21.62
N LYS A 270 -6.40 18.80 21.70
CA LYS A 270 -6.37 19.50 22.98
C LYS A 270 -7.62 19.19 23.81
N LYS A 271 -8.81 19.30 23.22
CA LYS A 271 -10.08 18.98 23.89
C LYS A 271 -10.13 17.53 24.37
N LEU A 272 -9.62 16.58 23.57
CA LEU A 272 -9.58 15.16 23.95
C LEU A 272 -8.67 14.89 25.15
N ARG A 273 -7.53 15.59 25.25
CA ARG A 273 -6.61 15.45 26.39
C ARG A 273 -7.12 16.10 27.68
N GLU A 274 -7.91 17.16 27.55
CA GLU A 274 -8.50 17.88 28.69
C GLU A 274 -9.78 17.19 29.22
N GLY A 275 -10.35 16.25 28.46
CA GLY A 275 -11.52 15.44 28.84
C GLY A 275 -11.20 14.07 29.45
N GLN A 276 -9.93 13.78 29.74
CA GLN A 276 -9.44 12.62 30.50
C GLN A 276 -9.01 13.08 31.91
#